data_AF-A0A7Y2ZXD9-F1
#
_entry.id   AF-A0A7Y2ZXD9-F1
#
_cell.length_a   1.000
_cell.length_b   1.000
_cell.length_c   1.000
_cell.angle_alpha   90.00
_cell.angle_beta   90.00
_cell.angle_gamma   90.00
#
_symmetry.space_group_name_H-M   'P 1'
#
loop_
_entity.id
_entity.type
_entity.pdbx_description
1 polymer ?
#
loop_
_entity_poly.entity_id
_entity_poly.type
_entity_poly.pdbx_seq_one_letter_code
_entity_poly.pdbx_strand_id
1 'polypeptide(L)'
;PLMVGHNTEDIKSTVDALAAKTMDINQFLVSKAGLKVFHNDGNSGEIKVTYHDPCHLKKGLGVSSEPRELLRAAGKFELVEMKEADACCGMGGSFNLQYYDVSSKIGNLKRDNIHATGCSILTTGCPACMMQISDALSKAGDRIAVKHPIELYAEMIKKR
;
A
#
# COMPACT_ATOMS: atom_id res chain seq x y z
N PRO A 1 -14.91 4.16 -18.43
CA PRO A 1 -14.98 3.94 -16.96
C PRO A 1 -16.43 3.85 -16.44
N LEU A 2 -16.67 2.96 -15.47
CA LEU A 2 -18.01 2.62 -14.93
C LEU A 2 -18.83 3.83 -14.43
N MET A 3 -18.16 4.90 -14.01
CA MET A 3 -18.80 6.14 -13.50
C MET A 3 -19.29 7.09 -14.59
N VAL A 4 -19.01 6.82 -15.87
CA VAL A 4 -19.33 7.73 -16.99
C VAL A 4 -20.73 7.47 -17.56
N GLY A 5 -21.41 6.38 -17.19
CA GLY A 5 -22.85 6.17 -17.44
C GLY A 5 -23.36 6.63 -18.82
N HIS A 6 -24.38 7.50 -18.81
CA HIS A 6 -25.05 8.11 -19.97
C HIS A 6 -24.40 9.44 -20.42
N ASN A 7 -23.12 9.67 -20.13
CA ASN A 7 -22.47 10.93 -20.53
C ASN A 7 -22.23 11.00 -22.04
N THR A 8 -22.10 12.23 -22.54
CA THR A 8 -21.84 12.50 -23.96
C THR A 8 -20.52 11.87 -24.42
N GLU A 9 -20.45 11.55 -25.71
CA GLU A 9 -19.29 10.89 -26.34
C GLU A 9 -17.98 11.67 -26.14
N ASP A 10 -18.08 13.00 -26.07
CA ASP A 10 -16.98 13.93 -25.78
C ASP A 10 -16.39 13.76 -24.37
N ILE A 11 -17.25 13.58 -23.35
CA ILE A 11 -16.82 13.32 -21.97
C ILE A 11 -16.14 11.96 -21.89
N LYS A 12 -16.69 10.94 -22.56
CA LYS A 12 -16.09 9.60 -22.56
C LYS A 12 -14.68 9.62 -23.15
N SER A 13 -14.51 10.27 -24.31
CA SER A 13 -13.20 10.45 -24.95
C SER A 13 -12.19 11.14 -24.03
N THR A 14 -12.61 12.23 -23.39
CA THR A 14 -11.76 12.98 -22.44
C THR A 14 -11.33 12.11 -21.26
N VAL A 15 -12.26 11.34 -20.68
CA VAL A 15 -11.95 10.49 -19.54
C VAL A 15 -11.05 9.32 -19.93
N ASP A 16 -11.27 8.71 -21.10
CA ASP A 16 -10.42 7.62 -21.59
C ASP A 16 -8.98 8.12 -21.86
N ALA A 17 -8.83 9.33 -22.43
CA ALA A 17 -7.53 9.96 -22.64
C ALA A 17 -6.77 10.27 -21.33
N LEU A 18 -7.50 10.66 -20.27
CA LEU A 18 -6.93 10.87 -18.94
C LEU A 18 -6.56 9.55 -18.26
N ALA A 19 -7.45 8.55 -18.33
CA ALA A 19 -7.23 7.24 -17.74
C ALA A 19 -5.98 6.56 -18.31
N ALA A 20 -5.76 6.68 -19.63
CA ALA A 20 -4.57 6.15 -20.31
C ALA A 20 -3.23 6.76 -19.81
N LYS A 21 -3.28 7.93 -19.16
CA LYS A 21 -2.10 8.65 -18.61
C LYS A 21 -2.01 8.55 -17.10
N THR A 22 -2.99 7.93 -16.44
CA THR A 22 -3.06 7.84 -14.98
C THR A 22 -2.44 6.52 -14.54
N MET A 23 -1.49 6.58 -13.60
CA MET A 23 -0.74 5.42 -13.15
C MET A 23 -0.47 5.52 -11.66
N ASP A 24 -0.50 4.39 -10.95
CA ASP A 24 0.02 4.36 -9.59
C ASP A 24 1.54 4.60 -9.61
N ILE A 25 2.04 5.26 -8.59
CA ILE A 25 3.46 5.63 -8.53
C ILE A 25 4.38 4.39 -8.40
N ASN A 26 3.96 3.32 -7.73
CA ASN A 26 4.74 2.09 -7.68
C ASN A 26 4.83 1.46 -9.08
N GLN A 27 3.71 1.45 -9.81
CA GLN A 27 3.66 0.97 -11.19
C GLN A 27 4.53 1.83 -12.13
N PHE A 28 4.49 3.16 -11.98
CA PHE A 28 5.32 4.07 -12.77
C PHE A 28 6.81 3.85 -12.53
N LEU A 29 7.23 3.70 -11.27
CA LEU A 29 8.63 3.46 -10.93
C LEU A 29 9.14 2.13 -11.49
N VAL A 30 8.34 1.07 -11.38
CA VAL A 30 8.70 -0.26 -11.89
C VAL A 30 8.72 -0.31 -13.41
N SER A 31 7.66 0.15 -14.06
CA SER A 31 7.44 -0.10 -15.49
C SER A 31 7.93 1.00 -16.44
N LYS A 32 8.13 2.23 -15.94
CA LYS A 32 8.49 3.39 -16.78
C LYS A 32 9.80 4.07 -16.38
N ALA A 33 9.97 4.42 -15.10
CA ALA A 33 11.15 5.13 -14.64
C ALA A 33 12.38 4.21 -14.51
N GLY A 34 12.13 2.93 -14.22
CA GLY A 34 13.16 1.95 -13.91
C GLY A 34 13.57 1.99 -12.44
N LEU A 35 13.74 0.81 -11.86
CA LEU A 35 14.22 0.68 -10.49
C LEU A 35 15.74 0.55 -10.46
N LYS A 36 16.37 1.32 -9.58
CA LYS A 36 17.73 1.04 -9.13
C LYS A 36 17.65 -0.03 -8.06
N VAL A 37 18.33 -1.14 -8.29
CA VAL A 37 18.48 -2.19 -7.29
C VAL A 37 19.65 -1.82 -6.38
N PHE A 38 19.38 -1.73 -5.09
CA PHE A 38 20.37 -1.57 -4.05
C PHE A 38 20.77 -2.95 -3.57
N HIS A 39 22.06 -3.28 -3.69
CA HIS A 39 22.60 -4.48 -3.10
C HIS A 39 23.02 -4.20 -1.67
N ASN A 40 22.73 -5.16 -0.81
CA ASN A 40 23.02 -5.07 0.58
C ASN A 40 24.47 -5.52 0.86
N ASP A 41 25.13 -4.78 1.72
CA ASP A 41 26.53 -4.87 2.16
C ASP A 41 26.72 -5.81 3.37
N GLY A 42 25.69 -6.58 3.74
CA GLY A 42 25.74 -7.60 4.81
C GLY A 42 24.56 -7.59 5.79
N ASN A 43 23.75 -6.52 5.82
CA ASN A 43 22.66 -6.31 6.81
C ASN A 43 21.22 -6.51 6.28
N SER A 44 21.02 -7.34 5.25
CA SER A 44 19.71 -7.55 4.61
C SER A 44 18.96 -8.53 5.48
N GLY A 45 17.81 -8.10 5.99
CA GLY A 45 16.98 -8.92 6.89
C GLY A 45 16.97 -8.48 8.34
N GLU A 46 17.69 -7.40 8.70
CA GLU A 46 17.54 -6.81 10.05
C GLU A 46 16.15 -6.20 10.27
N ILE A 47 15.48 -5.76 9.20
CA ILE A 47 14.19 -5.07 9.28
C ILE A 47 13.14 -5.85 8.52
N LYS A 48 12.23 -6.48 9.26
CA LYS A 48 11.05 -7.14 8.72
C LYS A 48 9.99 -6.13 8.34
N VAL A 49 9.52 -6.22 7.11
CA VAL A 49 8.45 -5.40 6.57
C VAL A 49 7.33 -6.28 6.03
N THR A 50 6.09 -5.82 6.11
CA THR A 50 4.96 -6.47 5.45
C THR A 50 4.23 -5.48 4.55
N TYR A 51 3.42 -5.98 3.62
CA TYR A 51 2.66 -5.15 2.69
C TYR A 51 1.16 -5.45 2.77
N HIS A 52 0.36 -4.41 3.01
CA HIS A 52 -1.09 -4.47 2.84
C HIS A 52 -1.47 -4.02 1.43
N ASP A 53 -2.15 -4.90 0.69
CA ASP A 53 -2.71 -4.65 -0.64
C ASP A 53 -3.99 -3.80 -0.56
N PRO A 54 -3.96 -2.50 -0.95
CA PRO A 54 -5.16 -1.68 -0.93
C PRO A 54 -6.17 -2.17 -1.97
N CYS A 55 -7.46 -2.15 -1.62
CA CYS A 55 -8.51 -2.65 -2.50
C CYS A 55 -8.54 -1.96 -3.86
N HIS A 56 -8.41 -0.63 -3.92
CA HIS A 56 -8.42 0.11 -5.19
C HIS A 56 -7.18 -0.14 -6.04
N LEU A 57 -6.01 -0.37 -5.42
CA LEU A 57 -4.78 -0.69 -6.15
C LEU A 57 -4.86 -2.11 -6.70
N LYS A 58 -5.05 -3.12 -5.83
CA LYS A 58 -5.02 -4.53 -6.26
C LYS A 58 -6.23 -4.93 -7.10
N LYS A 59 -7.45 -4.61 -6.64
CA LYS A 59 -8.69 -5.05 -7.31
C LYS A 59 -9.13 -4.10 -8.43
N GLY A 60 -8.81 -2.81 -8.30
CA GLY A 60 -9.16 -1.79 -9.29
C GLY A 60 -8.10 -1.64 -10.38
N LEU A 61 -6.84 -1.42 -9.99
CA LEU A 61 -5.74 -1.12 -10.92
C LEU A 61 -4.86 -2.33 -11.25
N GLY A 62 -5.03 -3.48 -10.57
CA GLY A 62 -4.16 -4.65 -10.71
C GLY A 62 -2.78 -4.49 -10.04
N VAL A 63 -2.54 -3.37 -9.35
CA VAL A 63 -1.24 -3.04 -8.76
C VAL A 63 -1.06 -3.81 -7.45
N SER A 64 -0.11 -4.75 -7.45
CA SER A 64 0.18 -5.59 -6.28
C SER A 64 1.61 -6.14 -6.26
N SER A 65 2.18 -6.48 -7.43
CA SER A 65 3.57 -6.94 -7.50
C SER A 65 4.55 -5.77 -7.40
N GLU A 66 4.20 -4.63 -7.98
CA GLU A 66 5.07 -3.46 -8.12
C GLU A 66 5.53 -2.87 -6.78
N PRO A 67 4.66 -2.72 -5.76
CA PRO A 67 5.10 -2.30 -4.43
C PRO A 67 6.10 -3.29 -3.81
N ARG A 68 5.94 -4.60 -4.05
CA ARG A 68 6.84 -5.63 -3.53
C ARG A 68 8.18 -5.64 -4.26
N GLU A 69 8.18 -5.39 -5.56
CA GLU A 69 9.40 -5.18 -6.35
C GLU A 69 10.19 -3.97 -5.85
N LEU A 70 9.50 -2.88 -5.54
CA LEU A 70 10.13 -1.68 -4.97
C LEU A 70 10.81 -1.97 -3.62
N LEU A 71 10.12 -2.71 -2.74
CA LEU A 71 10.66 -3.12 -1.43
C LEU A 71 11.88 -4.04 -1.58
N ARG A 72 11.84 -5.00 -2.53
CA ARG A 72 12.98 -5.86 -2.84
C ARG A 72 14.14 -5.08 -3.43
N ALA A 73 13.87 -4.12 -4.31
CA ALA A 73 14.90 -3.28 -4.92
C ALA A 73 15.62 -2.39 -3.90
N ALA A 74 14.97 -2.03 -2.79
CA ALA A 74 15.62 -1.29 -1.70
C ALA A 74 16.70 -2.12 -0.96
N GLY A 75 16.71 -3.45 -1.10
CA GLY A 75 17.80 -4.34 -0.65
C GLY A 75 17.95 -4.56 0.86
N LYS A 76 17.41 -3.66 1.69
CA LYS A 76 17.58 -3.68 3.16
C LYS A 76 16.54 -4.50 3.93
N PHE A 77 15.37 -4.73 3.33
CA PHE A 77 14.20 -5.22 4.04
C PHE A 77 13.91 -6.71 3.76
N GLU A 78 13.51 -7.45 4.80
CA GLU A 78 12.89 -8.77 4.64
C GLU A 78 11.39 -8.58 4.47
N LEU A 79 10.85 -8.84 3.27
CA LEU A 79 9.41 -8.81 3.04
C LEU A 79 8.76 -10.10 3.53
N VAL A 80 7.91 -9.99 4.54
CA VAL A 80 7.08 -11.06 5.10
C VAL A 80 5.63 -10.81 4.70
N GLU A 81 5.03 -11.73 3.94
CA GLU A 81 3.63 -11.62 3.53
C GLU A 81 2.69 -11.86 4.72
N MET A 82 1.71 -10.97 4.90
CA MET A 82 0.67 -11.15 5.91
C MET A 82 -0.45 -12.07 5.39
N LYS A 83 -1.15 -12.72 6.32
CA LYS A 83 -2.42 -13.38 6.01
C LYS A 83 -3.45 -12.34 5.54
N GLU A 84 -4.23 -12.71 4.52
CA GLU A 84 -5.32 -11.89 3.99
C GLU A 84 -4.87 -10.45 3.64
N ALA A 85 -3.71 -10.33 3.00
CA ALA A 85 -3.09 -9.03 2.69
C ALA A 85 -4.03 -8.05 1.96
N ASP A 86 -5.00 -8.55 1.19
CA ASP A 86 -5.97 -7.79 0.40
C ASP A 86 -7.39 -7.71 0.99
N ALA A 87 -7.58 -8.26 2.18
CA ALA A 87 -8.77 -7.97 2.97
C ALA A 87 -8.81 -6.49 3.33
N CYS A 88 -10.03 -5.93 3.35
CA CYS A 88 -10.27 -4.52 3.63
C CYS A 88 -9.62 -4.08 4.95
N CYS A 89 -9.05 -2.88 4.99
CA CYS A 89 -8.52 -2.28 6.22
C CYS A 89 -9.63 -1.71 7.13
N GLY A 90 -10.81 -1.44 6.57
CA GLY A 90 -11.97 -0.88 7.28
C GLY A 90 -12.26 0.60 7.00
N MET A 91 -11.43 1.32 6.23
CA MET A 91 -11.61 2.77 6.03
C MET A 91 -12.79 3.12 5.11
N GLY A 92 -12.85 2.56 3.89
CA GLY A 92 -14.02 2.63 3.00
C GLY A 92 -14.69 4.00 2.79
N GLY A 93 -13.94 5.11 2.70
CA GLY A 93 -14.54 6.45 2.50
C GLY A 93 -15.34 6.91 3.71
N SER A 94 -16.63 7.22 3.54
CA SER A 94 -17.52 7.61 4.65
C SER A 94 -17.97 6.43 5.53
N PHE A 95 -17.65 5.19 5.13
CA PHE A 95 -18.04 4.00 5.87
C PHE A 95 -17.52 4.01 7.31
N ASN A 96 -16.26 4.40 7.55
CA ASN A 96 -15.73 4.44 8.91
C ASN A 96 -16.40 5.50 9.79
N LEU A 97 -16.91 6.59 9.20
CA LEU A 97 -17.62 7.64 9.91
C LEU A 97 -19.04 7.21 10.28
N GLN A 98 -19.72 6.49 9.38
CA GLN A 98 -21.10 6.04 9.58
C GLN A 98 -21.19 4.77 10.44
N TYR A 99 -20.23 3.85 10.28
CA TYR A 99 -20.25 2.52 10.89
C TYR A 99 -18.94 2.26 11.63
N TYR A 100 -18.58 3.17 12.53
CA TYR A 100 -17.30 3.16 13.23
C TYR A 100 -17.01 1.83 13.93
N ASP A 101 -17.98 1.28 14.68
CA ASP A 101 -17.77 0.02 15.42
C ASP A 101 -17.45 -1.16 14.49
N VAL A 102 -18.09 -1.21 13.32
CA VAL A 102 -17.84 -2.26 12.32
C VAL A 102 -16.49 -2.03 11.66
N SER A 103 -16.19 -0.79 11.26
CA SER A 103 -14.90 -0.39 10.71
C SER A 103 -13.74 -0.72 11.65
N SER A 104 -13.89 -0.44 12.94
CA SER A 104 -12.89 -0.71 13.96
C SER A 104 -12.65 -2.22 14.14
N LYS A 105 -13.71 -3.04 14.13
CA LYS A 105 -13.56 -4.51 14.16
C LYS A 105 -12.78 -5.02 12.95
N ILE A 106 -13.05 -4.51 11.75
CA ILE A 106 -12.29 -4.85 10.53
C ILE A 106 -10.82 -4.42 10.67
N GLY A 107 -10.59 -3.19 11.16
CA GLY A 107 -9.25 -2.67 11.42
C GLY A 107 -8.46 -3.53 12.41
N ASN A 108 -9.11 -4.03 13.46
CA ASN A 108 -8.49 -4.91 14.46
C ASN A 108 -8.08 -6.27 13.85
N LEU A 109 -8.94 -6.88 13.02
CA LEU A 109 -8.57 -8.10 12.30
C LEU A 109 -7.35 -7.88 11.38
N LYS A 110 -7.32 -6.75 10.68
CA LYS A 110 -6.17 -6.37 9.85
C LYS A 110 -4.92 -6.19 10.72
N ARG A 111 -5.03 -5.50 11.86
CA ARG A 111 -3.95 -5.34 12.83
C ARG A 111 -3.41 -6.70 13.26
N ASP A 112 -4.27 -7.63 13.66
CA ASP A 112 -3.84 -8.94 14.18
C ASP A 112 -3.03 -9.72 13.12
N ASN A 113 -3.47 -9.67 11.85
CA ASN A 113 -2.73 -10.24 10.72
C ASN A 113 -1.37 -9.56 10.50
N ILE A 114 -1.27 -8.24 10.70
CA ILE A 114 0.00 -7.50 10.62
C ILE A 114 0.93 -7.91 11.76
N HIS A 115 0.43 -7.93 13.00
CA HIS A 115 1.21 -8.27 14.18
C HIS A 115 1.76 -9.70 14.08
N ALA A 116 0.97 -10.65 13.56
CA ALA A 116 1.38 -12.04 13.35
C ALA A 116 2.60 -12.19 12.42
N THR A 117 2.92 -11.20 11.58
CA THR A 117 4.12 -11.24 10.72
C THR A 117 5.42 -10.99 11.50
N GLY A 118 5.34 -10.42 12.70
CA GLY A 118 6.51 -9.96 13.44
C GLY A 118 7.25 -8.80 12.76
N CYS A 119 6.60 -8.08 11.83
CA CYS A 119 7.22 -6.94 11.15
C CYS A 119 7.39 -5.75 12.10
N SER A 120 8.44 -4.97 11.87
CA SER A 120 8.60 -3.65 12.50
C SER A 120 7.95 -2.53 11.67
N ILE A 121 7.69 -2.78 10.38
CA ILE A 121 7.13 -1.80 9.46
C ILE A 121 6.03 -2.45 8.61
N LEU A 122 4.83 -1.89 8.68
CA LEU A 122 3.79 -2.09 7.69
C LEU A 122 3.97 -1.11 6.54
N THR A 123 3.86 -1.61 5.31
CA THR A 123 3.81 -0.79 4.11
C THR A 123 2.49 -0.91 3.38
N THR A 124 2.03 0.19 2.77
CA THR A 124 0.81 0.19 1.94
C THR A 124 0.80 1.36 0.96
N GLY A 125 0.21 1.20 -0.22
CA GLY A 125 0.15 2.26 -1.25
C GLY A 125 -1.01 3.25 -1.09
N CYS A 126 -1.75 3.21 0.02
CA CYS A 126 -3.00 3.98 0.16
C CYS A 126 -3.04 4.77 1.48
N PRO A 127 -3.09 6.13 1.45
CA PRO A 127 -3.14 6.97 2.65
C PRO A 127 -4.34 6.67 3.56
N ALA A 128 -5.49 6.36 2.97
CA ALA A 128 -6.69 5.97 3.73
C ALA A 128 -6.46 4.68 4.53
N CYS A 129 -5.77 3.70 3.95
CA CYS A 129 -5.38 2.49 4.67
C CYS A 129 -4.34 2.79 5.75
N MET A 130 -3.39 3.68 5.48
CA MET A 130 -2.39 4.10 6.48
C MET A 130 -3.07 4.68 7.72
N MET A 131 -4.00 5.62 7.55
CA MET A 131 -4.71 6.25 8.67
C MET A 131 -5.46 5.23 9.51
N GLN A 132 -6.25 4.36 8.88
CA GLN A 132 -7.04 3.35 9.57
C GLN A 132 -6.17 2.35 10.34
N ILE A 133 -5.11 1.88 9.71
CA ILE A 133 -4.25 0.86 10.33
C ILE A 133 -3.38 1.50 11.42
N SER A 134 -2.94 2.74 11.23
CA SER A 134 -2.21 3.48 12.27
C SER A 134 -3.08 3.70 13.52
N ASP A 135 -4.36 4.02 13.35
CA ASP A 135 -5.32 4.11 14.46
C ASP A 135 -5.47 2.78 15.19
N ALA A 136 -5.68 1.68 14.47
CA ALA A 136 -5.81 0.34 15.05
C ALA A 136 -4.55 -0.10 15.83
N LEU A 137 -3.36 0.10 15.25
CA LEU A 137 -2.08 -0.19 15.89
C LEU A 137 -1.87 0.68 17.13
N SER A 138 -2.14 1.98 17.02
CA SER A 138 -1.93 2.93 18.12
C SER A 138 -2.82 2.61 19.33
N LYS A 139 -4.09 2.29 19.11
CA LYS A 139 -5.02 1.91 20.19
C LYS A 139 -4.61 0.64 20.92
N ALA A 140 -3.98 -0.28 20.22
CA ALA A 140 -3.47 -1.51 20.79
C ALA A 140 -2.10 -1.37 21.46
N GLY A 141 -1.43 -0.21 21.33
CA GLY A 141 -0.08 0.02 21.83
C GLY A 141 1.01 -0.68 21.02
N ASP A 142 0.71 -1.10 19.79
CA ASP A 142 1.67 -1.74 18.89
C ASP A 142 2.74 -0.75 18.41
N ARG A 143 4.00 -1.17 18.43
CA ARG A 143 5.14 -0.36 17.96
C ARG A 143 5.55 -0.72 16.52
N ILE A 144 4.58 -0.71 15.61
CA ILE A 144 4.78 -1.01 14.19
C ILE A 144 4.63 0.31 13.40
N ALA A 145 5.66 0.68 12.65
CA ALA A 145 5.60 1.88 11.82
C ALA A 145 4.75 1.63 10.56
N VAL A 146 3.96 2.61 10.15
CA VAL A 146 3.19 2.56 8.89
C VAL A 146 3.82 3.51 7.88
N LYS A 147 4.23 3.01 6.72
CA LYS A 147 4.93 3.78 5.68
C LYS A 147 4.41 3.49 4.28
N HIS A 148 4.63 4.41 3.35
CA HIS A 148 4.51 4.14 1.92
C HIS A 148 5.73 3.33 1.43
N PRO A 149 5.58 2.36 0.50
CA PRO A 149 6.71 1.64 -0.10
C PRO A 149 7.80 2.58 -0.66
N ILE A 150 7.40 3.70 -1.24
CA ILE A 150 8.32 4.70 -1.81
C ILE A 150 9.19 5.38 -0.75
N GLU A 151 8.68 5.58 0.48
CA GLU A 151 9.51 6.16 1.53
C GLU A 151 10.71 5.27 1.83
N LEU A 152 10.47 3.96 1.95
CA LEU A 152 11.52 2.98 2.19
C LEU A 152 12.52 2.90 1.03
N TYR A 153 12.05 2.98 -0.21
CA TYR A 153 12.93 3.03 -1.37
C TYR A 153 13.74 4.34 -1.44
N ALA A 154 13.11 5.47 -1.14
CA ALA A 154 13.75 6.79 -1.16
C ALA A 154 14.81 6.95 -0.06
N GLU A 155 14.64 6.31 1.10
CA GLU A 155 15.66 6.24 2.16
C GLU A 155 16.99 5.67 1.65
N MET A 156 16.95 4.74 0.68
CA MET A 156 18.15 4.16 0.08
C MET A 156 18.85 5.09 -0.92
N ILE A 157 18.10 6.00 -1.56
CA ILE A 157 18.66 7.00 -2.48
C ILE A 157 19.43 8.08 -1.70
N LYS A 158 18.89 8.50 -0.55
CA LYS A 158 19.40 9.65 0.22
C LYS A 158 20.65 9.36 1.05
N LYS A 159 20.98 8.10 1.35
CA LYS A 159 22.17 7.72 2.12
C LYS A 159 23.48 7.79 1.32
N ARG A 160 23.60 8.79 0.44
CA ARG A 160 24.82 9.08 -0.34
C ARG A 160 25.50 10.32 0.23
#